data_AF-A0A395NNW4-F1
#
_entry.id   AF-A0A395NNW4-F1
#
_cell.length_a   1.000
_cell.length_b   1.000
_cell.length_c   1.000
_cell.angle_alpha   90.00
_cell.angle_beta   90.00
_cell.angle_gamma   90.00
#
_symmetry.space_group_name_H-M   'P 1'
#
loop_
_entity.id
_entity.type
_entity.pdbx_description
1 polymer ?
#
loop_
_entity_poly.entity_id
_entity_poly.type
_entity_poly.pdbx_seq_one_letter_code
_entity_poly.pdbx_strand_id
1 'polypeptide(L)'
;MLGRIISLEAYDDPDRRSSRSQGGSSSAGGGRALRTQLVNRGIDRDALAILDTKLSVGRQNFTVLDTIGDNGFRSSSRVPGYSVVETVDRALAARRLSLGQKARLFSILGWEFECLKCKKYKAPTEFENTSFILWGASTPVRPHLRSGPCVACKDKARNRSGGGGIIPYTVNSPW
;
A
#
# COMPACT_ATOMS: atom_id res chain seq x y z
N MET A 1 -38.57 35.11 0.79
CA MET A 1 -37.37 35.29 1.62
C MET A 1 -36.35 34.24 1.19
N LEU A 2 -35.35 34.65 0.41
CA LEU A 2 -34.28 33.81 -0.14
C LEU A 2 -32.96 34.21 0.54
N GLY A 3 -32.18 33.23 0.99
CA GLY A 3 -30.82 33.39 1.52
C GLY A 3 -30.46 32.19 2.41
N ARG A 4 -29.30 31.55 2.34
CA ARG A 4 -28.02 31.84 1.67
C ARG A 4 -27.36 30.52 1.28
N ILE A 5 -26.77 30.51 0.09
CA ILE A 5 -25.82 29.51 -0.39
C ILE A 5 -24.48 29.84 0.28
N ILE A 6 -23.85 28.87 0.95
CA ILE A 6 -22.47 28.99 1.41
C ILE A 6 -21.58 28.57 0.24
N SER A 7 -20.90 29.57 -0.34
CA SER A 7 -19.82 29.42 -1.32
C SER A 7 -18.68 28.60 -0.70
N LEU A 8 -18.35 27.46 -1.30
CA LEU A 8 -17.03 26.85 -1.14
C LEU A 8 -16.09 27.57 -2.11
N GLU A 9 -15.30 28.48 -1.56
CA GLU A 9 -14.22 29.14 -2.28
C GLU A 9 -13.16 28.11 -2.67
N ALA A 10 -12.80 28.17 -3.95
CA ALA A 10 -11.73 27.43 -4.56
C ALA A 10 -10.39 27.83 -3.91
N TYR A 11 -9.62 26.83 -3.46
CA TYR A 11 -8.20 27.00 -3.20
C TYR A 11 -7.48 27.08 -4.55
N ASP A 12 -7.15 28.31 -4.97
CA ASP A 12 -6.24 28.63 -6.06
C ASP A 12 -4.80 28.52 -5.54
N ASP A 13 -4.00 27.61 -6.12
CA ASP A 13 -2.55 27.49 -5.89
C ASP A 13 -1.83 28.14 -7.10
N PRO A 14 -1.20 29.33 -6.93
CA PRO A 14 -0.74 30.12 -8.08
C PRO A 14 0.66 29.75 -8.63
N ASP A 15 1.31 28.64 -8.23
CA ASP A 15 2.74 28.44 -8.52
C ASP A 15 3.10 27.21 -9.39
N ARG A 16 2.28 26.86 -10.38
CA ARG A 16 2.68 25.83 -11.37
C ARG A 16 2.32 26.11 -12.82
N ARG A 17 2.68 27.30 -13.30
CA ARG A 17 2.69 27.59 -14.74
C ARG A 17 4.04 27.24 -15.37
N SER A 18 3.97 26.46 -16.45
CA SER A 18 4.99 26.24 -17.48
C SER A 18 6.08 25.18 -17.21
N SER A 19 5.73 23.93 -17.54
CA SER A 19 6.62 23.07 -18.33
C SER A 19 5.77 22.38 -19.39
N ARG A 20 5.65 23.07 -20.53
CA ARG A 20 5.12 22.53 -21.77
C ARG A 20 6.22 21.64 -22.36
N SER A 21 6.15 20.34 -22.11
CA SER A 21 6.85 19.34 -22.92
C SER A 21 5.81 18.39 -23.52
N GLN A 22 5.70 18.48 -24.84
CA GLN A 22 5.17 17.42 -25.68
C GLN A 22 5.92 16.12 -25.35
N GLY A 23 5.18 15.02 -25.17
CA GLY A 23 5.80 13.73 -24.89
C GLY A 23 4.77 12.63 -24.69
N GLY A 24 4.25 12.12 -25.82
CA GLY A 24 3.81 10.74 -26.01
C GLY A 24 2.97 10.09 -24.92
N SER A 25 1.67 9.98 -25.20
CA SER A 25 0.80 8.92 -24.69
C SER A 25 1.48 7.55 -24.82
N SER A 26 2.05 7.04 -23.71
CA SER A 26 2.66 5.71 -23.65
C SER A 26 2.18 4.87 -22.46
N SER A 27 1.10 5.25 -21.76
CA SER A 27 0.53 4.41 -20.69
C SER A 27 -0.38 3.29 -21.20
N ALA A 28 -0.92 3.38 -22.42
CA ALA A 28 -1.83 2.36 -22.95
C ALA A 28 -1.14 1.03 -23.34
N GLY A 29 0.18 1.05 -23.61
CA GLY A 29 0.96 -0.12 -24.01
C GLY A 29 1.58 -0.90 -22.84
N GLY A 30 2.09 -0.18 -21.84
CA GLY A 30 2.77 -0.77 -20.67
C GLY A 30 1.83 -1.60 -19.79
N GLY A 31 0.62 -1.10 -19.51
CA GLY A 31 -0.39 -1.82 -18.73
C GLY A 31 -0.81 -3.13 -19.38
N ARG A 32 -1.01 -3.16 -20.71
CA ARG A 32 -1.38 -4.39 -21.43
C ARG A 32 -0.28 -5.45 -21.40
N ALA A 33 0.97 -5.07 -21.61
CA ALA A 33 2.10 -6.00 -21.51
C ALA A 33 2.26 -6.55 -20.09
N LEU A 34 2.14 -5.68 -19.07
CA LEU A 34 2.20 -6.08 -17.66
C LEU A 34 1.05 -7.03 -17.31
N ARG A 35 -0.17 -6.76 -17.79
CA ARG A 35 -1.33 -7.66 -17.61
C ARG A 35 -1.03 -9.06 -18.13
N THR A 36 -0.54 -9.18 -19.35
CA THR A 36 -0.21 -10.48 -19.95
C THR A 36 0.86 -11.22 -19.12
N GLN A 37 1.87 -10.50 -18.62
CA GLN A 37 2.87 -11.10 -17.73
C GLN A 37 2.27 -11.59 -16.41
N LEU A 38 1.35 -10.84 -15.81
CA LEU A 38 0.70 -11.24 -14.55
C LEU A 38 -0.20 -12.46 -14.73
N VAL A 39 -0.95 -12.53 -15.84
CA VAL A 39 -1.75 -13.72 -16.18
C VAL A 39 -0.84 -14.93 -16.36
N ASN A 40 0.26 -14.80 -17.10
CA ASN A 40 1.20 -15.90 -17.34
C ASN A 40 1.91 -16.38 -16.06
N ARG A 41 2.02 -15.51 -15.05
CA ARG A 41 2.57 -15.86 -13.72
C ARG A 41 1.54 -16.51 -12.79
N GLY A 42 0.31 -16.75 -13.27
CA GLY A 42 -0.76 -17.37 -12.49
C GLY A 42 -1.24 -16.48 -11.35
N ILE A 43 -1.25 -15.15 -11.55
CA ILE A 43 -1.82 -14.24 -10.56
C ILE A 43 -3.31 -14.52 -10.39
N ASP A 44 -3.74 -14.47 -9.13
CA ASP A 44 -5.11 -14.73 -8.72
C ASP A 44 -6.12 -13.85 -9.48
N ARG A 45 -7.25 -14.45 -9.87
CA ARG A 45 -8.33 -13.77 -10.61
C ARG A 45 -8.84 -12.54 -9.85
N ASP A 46 -8.95 -12.62 -8.52
CA ASP A 46 -9.43 -11.51 -7.70
C ASP A 46 -8.40 -10.38 -7.62
N ALA A 47 -7.10 -10.72 -7.60
CA ALA A 47 -6.04 -9.72 -7.66
C ALA A 47 -6.01 -9.01 -9.02
N LEU A 48 -6.17 -9.75 -10.13
CA LEU A 48 -6.30 -9.16 -11.47
C LEU A 48 -7.53 -8.25 -11.56
N ALA A 49 -8.67 -8.65 -10.98
CA ALA A 49 -9.87 -7.83 -10.97
C ALA A 49 -9.69 -6.51 -10.18
N ILE A 50 -8.85 -6.50 -9.14
CA ILE A 50 -8.49 -5.26 -8.43
C ILE A 50 -7.61 -4.38 -9.32
N LEU A 51 -6.61 -4.95 -9.98
CA LEU A 51 -5.73 -4.21 -10.91
C LEU A 51 -6.51 -3.58 -12.07
N ASP A 52 -7.60 -4.22 -12.50
CA ASP A 52 -8.50 -3.73 -13.55
C ASP A 52 -9.52 -2.70 -13.07
N THR A 53 -9.55 -2.40 -11.77
CA THR A 53 -10.51 -1.43 -11.23
C THR A 53 -10.21 -0.04 -11.78
N LYS A 54 -11.25 0.63 -12.27
CA LYS A 54 -11.14 1.98 -12.85
C LYS A 54 -11.07 3.02 -11.74
N LEU A 55 -10.23 4.03 -11.95
CA LEU A 55 -10.20 5.25 -11.17
C LEU A 55 -10.18 6.47 -12.11
N SER A 56 -10.75 7.57 -11.63
CA SER A 56 -10.72 8.85 -12.34
C SER A 56 -9.82 9.81 -11.60
N VAL A 57 -8.84 10.39 -12.31
CA VAL A 57 -7.95 11.42 -11.79
C VAL A 57 -8.07 12.65 -12.68
N GLY A 58 -8.62 13.73 -12.14
CA GLY A 58 -9.03 14.90 -12.93
C GLY A 58 -10.10 14.52 -13.96
N ARG A 59 -9.80 14.74 -15.25
CA ARG A 59 -10.69 14.41 -16.39
C ARG A 59 -10.32 13.10 -17.11
N GLN A 60 -9.33 12.37 -16.61
CA GLN A 60 -8.81 11.17 -17.24
C GLN A 60 -9.19 9.91 -16.45
N ASN A 61 -9.40 8.81 -17.17
CA ASN A 61 -9.74 7.52 -16.61
C ASN A 61 -8.54 6.57 -16.76
N PHE A 62 -8.20 5.92 -15.65
CA PHE A 62 -7.11 4.97 -15.53
C PHE A 62 -7.61 3.69 -14.90
N THR A 63 -6.80 2.64 -14.98
CA THR A 63 -6.93 1.45 -14.13
C THR A 63 -5.90 1.50 -13.01
N VAL A 64 -6.13 0.74 -11.94
CA VAL A 64 -5.14 0.60 -10.85
C VAL A 64 -3.81 0.09 -11.41
N LEU A 65 -3.84 -0.78 -12.42
CA LEU A 65 -2.65 -1.28 -13.12
C LEU A 65 -1.80 -0.15 -13.73
N ASP A 66 -2.45 0.89 -14.28
CA ASP A 66 -1.75 2.03 -14.91
C ASP A 66 -0.98 2.89 -13.89
N THR A 67 -1.26 2.72 -12.59
CA THR A 67 -0.57 3.46 -11.51
C THR A 67 0.79 2.86 -11.13
N ILE A 68 1.12 1.67 -11.66
CA ILE A 68 2.33 0.95 -11.30
C ILE A 68 3.56 1.65 -11.91
N GLY A 69 4.49 2.05 -11.05
CA GLY A 69 5.74 2.68 -11.46
C GLY A 69 5.62 4.14 -11.91
N ASP A 70 4.41 4.69 -11.94
CA ASP A 70 4.17 6.09 -12.31
C ASP A 70 4.18 6.99 -11.06
N ASN A 71 5.15 7.90 -11.02
CA ASN A 71 5.32 8.87 -9.93
C ASN A 71 4.18 9.90 -9.87
N GLY A 72 3.42 10.11 -10.95
CA GLY A 72 2.26 10.99 -10.99
C GLY A 72 1.10 10.53 -10.09
N PHE A 73 1.08 9.25 -9.71
CA PHE A 73 0.09 8.67 -8.81
C PHE A 73 0.58 8.54 -7.36
N ARG A 74 1.71 9.15 -7.00
CA ARG A 74 2.30 9.11 -5.65
C ARG A 74 2.25 10.47 -4.98
N SER A 75 1.85 10.52 -3.71
CA SER A 75 1.86 11.76 -2.90
C SER A 75 3.24 12.10 -2.34
N SER A 76 4.07 11.07 -2.15
CA SER A 76 5.49 11.10 -1.83
C SER A 76 6.12 9.82 -2.40
N SER A 77 7.44 9.75 -2.53
CA SER A 77 8.14 8.65 -3.25
C SER A 77 7.84 7.23 -2.75
N ARG A 78 7.15 7.05 -1.60
CA ARG A 78 6.77 5.76 -1.03
C ARG A 78 5.26 5.53 -0.81
N VAL A 79 4.42 6.57 -0.91
CA VAL A 79 2.99 6.48 -0.58
C VAL A 79 2.13 6.83 -1.80
N PRO A 80 1.19 5.95 -2.20
CA PRO A 80 0.27 6.24 -3.31
C PRO A 80 -0.68 7.40 -2.97
N GLY A 81 -1.17 8.08 -4.01
CA GLY A 81 -2.14 9.16 -3.88
C GLY A 81 -3.48 8.68 -3.32
N TYR A 82 -4.22 9.61 -2.72
CA TYR A 82 -5.50 9.35 -2.05
C TYR A 82 -6.48 8.54 -2.92
N SER A 83 -6.72 8.97 -4.16
CA SER A 83 -7.67 8.33 -5.08
C SER A 83 -7.31 6.89 -5.42
N VAL A 84 -6.02 6.58 -5.54
CA VAL A 84 -5.53 5.23 -5.82
C VAL A 84 -5.77 4.33 -4.61
N VAL A 85 -5.39 4.80 -3.40
CA VAL A 85 -5.58 4.03 -2.17
C VAL A 85 -7.07 3.81 -1.90
N GLU A 86 -7.91 4.82 -2.10
CA GLU A 86 -9.36 4.72 -1.97
C GLU A 86 -9.96 3.69 -2.92
N THR A 87 -9.55 3.72 -4.19
CA THR A 87 -10.06 2.77 -5.19
C THR A 87 -9.67 1.34 -4.84
N VAL A 88 -8.41 1.12 -4.45
CA VAL A 88 -7.90 -0.20 -4.07
C VAL A 88 -8.58 -0.70 -2.80
N ASP A 89 -8.78 0.15 -1.79
CA ASP A 89 -9.45 -0.22 -0.54
C ASP A 89 -10.90 -0.67 -0.78
N ARG A 90 -11.67 0.08 -1.58
CA ARG A 90 -13.03 -0.32 -1.97
C ARG A 90 -13.03 -1.64 -2.77
N ALA A 91 -12.08 -1.81 -3.68
CA ALA A 91 -11.97 -3.04 -4.48
C ALA A 91 -11.58 -4.26 -3.63
N LEU A 92 -10.77 -4.06 -2.59
CA LEU A 92 -10.43 -5.05 -1.57
C LEU A 92 -11.61 -5.37 -0.65
N ALA A 93 -12.42 -4.39 -0.26
CA ALA A 93 -13.60 -4.64 0.57
C ALA A 93 -14.64 -5.52 -0.16
N ALA A 94 -14.75 -5.34 -1.49
CA ALA A 94 -15.64 -6.15 -2.33
C ALA A 94 -15.13 -7.59 -2.57
N ARG A 95 -13.88 -7.92 -2.20
CA ARG A 95 -13.23 -9.20 -2.53
C ARG A 95 -12.54 -9.81 -1.33
N ARG A 96 -12.76 -11.10 -1.08
CA ARG A 96 -12.22 -11.79 0.10
C ARG A 96 -10.80 -12.31 -0.13
N LEU A 97 -9.84 -11.41 -0.37
CA LEU A 97 -8.43 -11.81 -0.50
C LEU A 97 -7.86 -12.23 0.87
N SER A 98 -7.21 -13.38 0.90
CA SER A 98 -6.33 -13.81 1.99
C SER A 98 -5.18 -12.82 2.20
N LEU A 99 -4.55 -12.84 3.38
CA LEU A 99 -3.41 -11.98 3.68
C LEU A 99 -2.24 -12.19 2.71
N GLY A 100 -2.00 -13.43 2.27
CA GLY A 100 -0.99 -13.75 1.27
C GLY A 100 -1.32 -13.23 -0.13
N GLN A 101 -2.59 -13.23 -0.54
CA GLN A 101 -3.01 -12.62 -1.80
C GLN A 101 -2.88 -11.09 -1.74
N LYS A 102 -3.25 -10.47 -0.61
CA LYS A 102 -3.06 -9.03 -0.39
C LYS A 102 -1.58 -8.63 -0.46
N ALA A 103 -0.70 -9.38 0.20
CA ALA A 103 0.74 -9.15 0.13
C ALA A 103 1.25 -9.19 -1.32
N ARG A 104 0.86 -10.21 -2.09
CA ARG A 104 1.21 -10.33 -3.52
C ARG A 104 0.69 -9.17 -4.36
N LEU A 105 -0.57 -8.78 -4.17
CA LEU A 105 -1.17 -7.63 -4.86
C LEU A 105 -0.38 -6.35 -4.58
N PHE A 106 -0.10 -6.05 -3.31
CA PHE A 106 0.65 -4.86 -2.95
C PHE A 106 2.10 -4.87 -3.46
N SER A 107 2.72 -6.06 -3.55
CA SER A 107 4.03 -6.22 -4.18
C SER A 107 4.00 -5.90 -5.68
N ILE A 108 2.95 -6.32 -6.40
CA ILE A 108 2.74 -5.97 -7.81
C ILE A 108 2.59 -4.45 -7.96
N LEU A 109 1.86 -3.82 -7.05
CA LEU A 109 1.68 -2.37 -7.03
C LEU A 109 2.96 -1.60 -6.65
N GLY A 110 4.00 -2.29 -6.18
CA GLY A 110 5.24 -1.67 -5.71
C GLY A 110 5.03 -0.79 -4.47
N TRP A 111 4.08 -1.16 -3.61
CA TRP A 111 3.77 -0.44 -2.38
C TRP A 111 4.62 -0.96 -1.22
N GLU A 112 5.14 -0.05 -0.41
CA GLU A 112 5.85 -0.38 0.82
C GLU A 112 5.00 -0.02 2.03
N PHE A 113 5.14 -0.79 3.11
CA PHE A 113 4.40 -0.59 4.35
C PHE A 113 5.34 -0.30 5.50
N GLU A 114 4.98 0.68 6.33
CA GLU A 114 5.67 0.96 7.58
C GLU A 114 5.41 -0.17 8.58
N CYS A 115 6.48 -0.81 9.06
CA CYS A 115 6.38 -1.78 10.16
C CYS A 115 6.05 -1.06 11.47
N LEU A 116 4.94 -1.45 12.13
CA LEU A 116 4.52 -0.86 13.41
C LEU A 116 5.58 -0.96 14.51
N LYS A 117 6.47 -1.96 14.46
CA LYS A 117 7.49 -2.20 15.49
C LYS A 117 8.80 -1.43 15.26
N CYS A 118 9.36 -1.47 14.04
CA CYS A 118 10.67 -0.86 13.75
C CYS A 118 10.57 0.46 12.96
N LYS A 119 9.37 0.90 12.58
CA LYS A 119 9.11 2.17 11.86
C LYS A 119 9.83 2.28 10.50
N LYS A 120 10.24 1.14 9.93
CA LYS A 120 10.88 1.08 8.60
C LYS A 120 9.85 0.65 7.56
N TYR A 121 9.88 1.30 6.40
CA TYR A 121 9.15 0.86 5.21
C TYR A 121 9.78 -0.40 4.65
N LYS A 122 8.95 -1.37 4.31
CA LYS A 122 9.34 -2.71 3.88
C LYS A 122 8.41 -3.21 2.80
N ALA A 123 8.90 -4.16 2.00
CA ALA A 123 8.07 -4.82 1.01
C ALA A 123 6.97 -5.66 1.70
N PRO A 124 5.78 -5.83 1.08
CA PRO A 124 4.69 -6.61 1.65
C PRO A 124 5.07 -8.07 1.95
N THR A 125 6.03 -8.62 1.21
CA THR A 125 6.58 -9.97 1.41
C THR A 125 7.41 -10.12 2.68
N GLU A 126 7.86 -9.03 3.31
CA GLU A 126 8.58 -9.06 4.59
C GLU A 126 7.63 -9.13 5.80
N PHE A 127 6.33 -9.22 5.55
CA PHE A 127 5.28 -9.26 6.53
C PHE A 127 4.51 -10.58 6.42
N GLU A 128 4.72 -11.47 7.38
CA GLU A 128 4.02 -12.76 7.41
C GLU A 128 2.74 -12.67 8.25
N ASN A 129 1.61 -13.18 7.75
CA ASN A 129 0.36 -13.35 8.48
C ASN A 129 -0.05 -12.10 9.31
N THR A 130 -0.10 -10.95 8.66
CA THR A 130 -0.46 -9.67 9.31
C THR A 130 -1.42 -8.86 8.44
N SER A 131 -2.23 -8.02 9.11
CA SER A 131 -3.10 -7.05 8.46
C SER A 131 -2.30 -5.91 7.83
N PHE A 132 -2.75 -5.47 6.65
CA PHE A 132 -2.30 -4.25 5.99
C PHE A 132 -3.31 -3.13 6.26
N ILE A 133 -2.82 -2.00 6.76
CA ILE A 133 -3.60 -0.81 7.11
C ILE A 133 -3.25 0.27 6.07
N LEU A 134 -4.25 0.80 5.39
CA LEU A 134 -4.06 1.75 4.28
C LEU A 134 -4.20 3.21 4.69
N TRP A 135 -4.87 3.46 5.82
CA TRP A 135 -5.29 4.79 6.26
C TRP A 135 -4.62 5.18 7.57
N GLY A 136 -4.24 6.46 7.69
CA GLY A 136 -3.82 7.06 8.94
C GLY A 136 -4.99 7.63 9.73
N ALA A 137 -4.80 7.86 11.03
CA ALA A 137 -5.80 8.48 11.92
C ALA A 137 -5.87 10.02 11.81
N SER A 138 -5.22 10.63 10.82
CA SER A 138 -5.16 12.09 10.68
C SER A 138 -6.48 12.68 10.16
N THR A 139 -6.70 13.97 10.40
CA THR A 139 -7.78 14.76 9.77
C THR A 139 -7.15 15.88 8.93
N PRO A 140 -7.41 15.96 7.60
CA PRO A 140 -8.16 14.99 6.80
C PRO A 140 -7.46 13.62 6.76
N VAL A 141 -8.23 12.56 6.49
CA VAL A 141 -7.69 11.20 6.37
C VAL A 141 -6.70 11.17 5.22
N ARG A 142 -5.48 10.73 5.51
CA ARG A 142 -4.42 10.59 4.50
C ARG A 142 -4.01 9.13 4.36
N PRO A 143 -3.65 8.68 3.15
CA PRO A 143 -3.01 7.40 2.95
C PRO A 143 -1.78 7.27 3.85
N HIS A 144 -1.74 6.19 4.62
CA HIS A 144 -0.62 5.89 5.48
C HIS A 144 -0.50 4.37 5.60
N LEU A 145 0.37 3.81 4.76
CA LEU A 145 0.50 2.37 4.58
C LEU A 145 1.31 1.78 5.74
N ARG A 146 0.66 0.98 6.58
CA ARG A 146 1.28 0.31 7.73
C ARG A 146 0.94 -1.16 7.77
N SER A 147 1.81 -1.95 8.38
CA SER A 147 1.55 -3.35 8.66
C SER A 147 2.10 -3.72 10.03
N GLY A 148 1.61 -4.83 10.60
CA GLY A 148 2.09 -5.38 11.86
C GLY A 148 3.59 -5.70 11.87
N PRO A 149 4.12 -6.39 12.89
CA PRO A 149 5.54 -6.65 12.99
C PRO A 149 6.03 -7.47 11.78
N CYS A 150 7.08 -6.97 11.11
CA CYS A 150 7.75 -7.70 10.04
C CYS A 150 8.44 -8.97 10.58
N VAL A 151 8.76 -9.91 9.68
CA VAL A 151 9.39 -11.20 10.02
C VAL A 151 10.62 -11.00 10.92
N ALA A 152 11.54 -10.11 10.53
CA ALA A 152 12.73 -9.80 11.33
C ALA A 152 12.41 -9.27 12.75
N CYS A 153 11.31 -8.53 12.93
CA CYS A 153 10.86 -8.10 14.26
C CYS A 153 10.25 -9.25 15.06
N LYS A 154 9.53 -10.16 14.41
CA LYS A 154 8.98 -11.38 15.04
C LYS A 154 10.10 -12.31 15.50
N ASP A 155 11.12 -12.53 14.68
CA ASP A 155 12.25 -13.41 15.01
C ASP A 155 13.07 -12.85 16.19
N LYS A 156 13.33 -11.54 16.20
CA LYS A 156 13.97 -10.87 17.34
C LYS A 156 13.17 -11.03 18.64
N ALA A 157 11.84 -10.99 18.56
CA ALA A 157 10.99 -11.22 19.72
C ALA A 157 11.05 -12.67 20.20
N ARG A 158 10.96 -13.64 19.28
CA ARG A 158 11.09 -15.08 19.58
C ARG A 158 12.42 -15.40 20.26
N ASN A 159 13.53 -14.87 19.74
CA ASN A 159 14.86 -15.12 20.29
C ASN A 159 15.07 -14.50 21.69
N ARG A 160 14.35 -13.41 22.02
CA ARG A 160 14.37 -12.83 23.37
C ARG A 160 13.53 -13.63 24.36
N SER A 161 12.44 -14.24 23.90
CA SER A 161 11.57 -15.09 24.72
C SER A 161 12.13 -16.51 24.93
N GLY A 162 13.02 -16.98 24.06
CA GLY A 162 13.69 -18.29 24.17
C GLY A 162 14.97 -18.32 25.02
N GLY A 163 15.39 -17.17 25.58
CA GLY A 163 16.61 -17.05 26.40
C GLY A 163 16.39 -17.18 27.91
N GLY A 164 15.18 -17.55 28.35
CA GLY A 164 14.85 -17.73 29.76
C GLY A 164 14.81 -19.21 30.16
N GLY A 165 15.87 -19.70 30.81
CA GLY A 165 15.77 -20.83 31.74
C GLY A 165 16.57 -22.09 31.40
N ILE A 166 17.88 -22.07 31.67
CA ILE A 166 18.50 -23.15 32.44
C ILE A 166 19.36 -22.46 33.50
N ILE A 167 18.78 -22.22 34.68
CA ILE A 167 19.61 -22.02 35.87
C ILE A 167 20.09 -23.42 36.24
N PRO A 168 21.39 -23.74 36.17
CA PRO A 168 21.87 -24.99 36.75
C PRO A 168 21.62 -24.89 38.26
N TYR A 169 20.67 -25.66 38.77
CA TYR A 169 20.58 -25.91 40.20
C TYR A 169 21.86 -26.64 40.60
N THR A 170 22.76 -25.92 41.25
CA THR A 170 23.86 -26.53 42.00
C THR A 170 23.24 -27.31 43.16
N VAL A 171 23.25 -28.64 43.03
CA VAL A 171 22.92 -29.54 44.13
C VAL A 171 24.07 -29.47 45.13
N ASN A 172 23.92 -28.64 46.17
CA ASN A 172 24.73 -28.79 47.37
C ASN A 172 24.14 -29.93 48.19
N SER A 173 24.71 -31.13 48.03
CA SER A 173 24.49 -32.25 48.95
C SER A 173 25.35 -32.07 50.19
N PRO A 174 24.78 -32.12 51.42
CA PRO A 174 25.55 -32.33 52.63
C PRO A 174 25.47 -33.80 53.03
N TRP A 175 26.57 -34.54 52.84
CA TRP A 175 26.95 -35.71 53.63
C TRP A 175 28.47 -35.71 53.78
#